data_AF-A0A9D4NXE5-F1
#
_entry.id   AF-A0A9D4NXE5-F1
#
_cell.length_a   1.000
_cell.length_b   1.000
_cell.length_c   1.000
_cell.angle_alpha   90.00
_cell.angle_beta   90.00
_cell.angle_gamma   90.00
#
_symmetry.space_group_name_H-M   'P 1'
#
loop_
_entity.id
_entity.type
_entity.pdbx_description
1 polymer ?
#
loop_
_entity_poly.entity_id
_entity_poly.type
_entity_poly.pdbx_seq_one_letter_code
_entity_poly.pdbx_strand_id
1 'polypeptide(L)'
;MSSNCGHESNMMDEHQNGHQKTRVEVRNQALELNRKRNQLENEIKEFMAILQSQGVGLTESLVDSEGFPRNDIDINLVRTARNRIICLQNDLRALMRQIEDSLSDYFVASTNEQ
;
A
#
# COMPACT_ATOMS: atom_id res chain seq x y z
N MET A 1 -45.32 -2.51 38.97
CA MET A 1 -45.14 -1.04 38.79
C MET A 1 -43.80 -0.72 39.45
N SER A 2 -42.69 -0.44 38.79
CA SER A 2 -42.50 0.25 37.51
C SER A 2 -41.29 -0.34 36.79
N SER A 3 -41.48 -0.68 35.53
CA SER A 3 -40.39 -1.04 34.61
C SER A 3 -39.76 0.26 34.13
N ASN A 4 -38.47 0.48 34.45
CA ASN A 4 -37.72 1.61 33.90
C ASN A 4 -37.19 1.22 32.51
N CYS A 5 -37.89 1.68 31.49
CA CYS A 5 -37.46 1.74 30.10
C CYS A 5 -36.40 2.85 29.96
N GLY A 6 -35.40 2.66 29.11
CA GLY A 6 -34.46 3.73 28.73
C GLY A 6 -33.10 3.23 28.28
N HIS A 7 -33.05 2.29 27.33
CA HIS A 7 -31.83 2.14 26.54
C HIS A 7 -32.00 3.03 25.32
N GLU A 8 -31.50 4.27 25.40
CA GLU A 8 -31.41 5.17 24.26
C GLU A 8 -30.47 4.56 23.23
N SER A 9 -31.04 3.85 22.27
CA SER A 9 -30.40 3.53 21.00
C SER A 9 -30.21 4.83 20.24
N ASN A 10 -29.03 5.41 20.32
CA ASN A 10 -28.61 6.46 19.41
C ASN A 10 -27.70 5.85 18.34
N MET A 11 -28.31 5.16 17.36
CA MET A 11 -27.67 4.92 16.06
C MET A 11 -27.89 6.19 15.23
N MET A 12 -26.94 7.10 15.28
CA MET A 12 -26.84 8.16 14.28
C MET A 12 -26.21 7.56 13.03
N ASP A 13 -27.11 7.19 12.12
CA ASP A 13 -26.86 6.93 10.71
C ASP A 13 -26.48 8.28 10.06
N GLU A 14 -25.18 8.60 10.00
CA GLU A 14 -24.72 9.77 9.24
C GLU A 14 -24.46 9.39 7.79
N HIS A 15 -25.49 9.68 7.00
CA HIS A 15 -25.48 9.79 5.56
C HIS A 15 -24.24 10.53 5.03
N GLN A 16 -23.69 9.95 3.95
CA GLN A 16 -22.57 10.45 3.17
C GLN A 16 -22.75 11.93 2.78
N ASN A 17 -22.01 12.82 3.45
CA ASN A 17 -21.85 14.20 3.05
C ASN A 17 -20.51 14.34 2.30
N GLY A 18 -20.55 14.80 1.05
CA GLY A 18 -19.38 15.11 0.23
C GLY A 18 -18.56 16.22 0.86
N HIS A 19 -17.60 15.84 1.71
CA HIS A 19 -16.68 16.79 2.32
C HIS A 19 -15.61 17.17 1.29
N GLN A 20 -15.72 18.37 0.71
CA GLN A 20 -14.66 18.92 -0.12
C GLN A 20 -13.45 19.17 0.80
N LYS A 21 -12.43 18.31 0.70
CA LYS A 21 -11.25 18.34 1.58
C LYS A 21 -10.58 19.70 1.56
N THR A 22 -10.23 20.21 2.73
CA THR A 22 -9.53 21.50 2.84
C THR A 22 -8.09 21.41 2.32
N ARG A 23 -7.51 22.54 1.92
CA ARG A 23 -6.11 22.62 1.44
C ARG A 23 -5.11 21.97 2.41
N VAL A 24 -5.35 22.11 3.71
CA VAL A 24 -4.52 21.54 4.77
C VAL A 24 -4.69 20.03 4.85
N GLU A 25 -5.91 19.52 4.72
CA GLU A 25 -6.18 18.07 4.68
C GLU A 25 -5.54 17.40 3.46
N VAL A 26 -5.66 17.99 2.27
CA VAL A 26 -5.05 17.44 1.04
C VAL A 26 -3.53 17.39 1.18
N ARG A 27 -2.92 18.45 1.72
CA ARG A 27 -1.48 18.47 2.02
C ARG A 27 -1.09 17.37 3.00
N ASN A 28 -1.81 17.22 4.10
CA ASN A 28 -1.53 16.20 5.11
C ASN A 28 -1.69 14.79 4.54
N GLN A 29 -2.72 14.56 3.73
CA GLN A 29 -2.92 13.30 3.03
C GLN A 29 -1.76 12.98 2.10
N ALA A 30 -1.29 13.95 1.29
CA ALA A 30 -0.14 13.74 0.41
C ALA A 30 1.15 13.39 1.19
N LEU A 31 1.36 14.01 2.36
CA LEU A 31 2.49 13.68 3.25
C LEU A 31 2.38 12.26 3.82
N GLU A 32 1.18 11.84 4.25
CA GLU A 32 0.94 10.49 4.73
C GLU A 32 1.12 9.43 3.63
N LEU A 33 0.61 9.70 2.42
CA LEU A 33 0.82 8.82 1.27
C LEU A 33 2.32 8.70 0.94
N ASN A 34 3.09 9.78 1.04
CA ASN A 34 4.54 9.75 0.85
C ASN A 34 5.26 8.91 1.92
N ARG A 35 4.84 9.02 3.20
CA ARG A 35 5.37 8.16 4.27
C ARG A 35 5.12 6.68 3.98
N LYS A 36 3.90 6.32 3.59
CA LYS A 36 3.53 4.95 3.19
C LYS A 36 4.36 4.47 2.00
N ARG A 37 4.58 5.34 1.00
CA ARG A 37 5.42 5.03 -0.16
C ARG A 37 6.82 4.63 0.28
N ASN A 38 7.44 5.43 1.16
CA ASN A 38 8.79 5.16 1.65
C ASN A 38 8.86 3.85 2.46
N GLN A 39 7.81 3.52 3.22
CA GLN A 39 7.71 2.24 3.94
C GLN A 39 7.68 1.05 2.97
N LEU A 40 6.81 1.11 1.95
CA LEU A 40 6.72 0.06 0.93
C LEU A 40 8.03 -0.11 0.16
N GLU A 41 8.68 1.00 -0.21
CA GLU A 41 9.99 0.97 -0.86
C GLU A 41 11.07 0.32 0.02
N ASN A 42 11.03 0.56 1.33
CA ASN A 42 11.95 -0.07 2.26
C ASN A 42 11.69 -1.57 2.39
N GLU A 43 10.43 -2.00 2.54
CA GLU A 43 10.06 -3.42 2.54
C GLU A 43 10.52 -4.13 1.25
N ILE A 44 10.32 -3.49 0.09
CA ILE A 44 10.79 -4.04 -1.19
C ILE A 44 12.31 -4.25 -1.16
N LYS A 45 13.08 -3.28 -0.66
CA LYS A 45 14.54 -3.38 -0.55
C LYS A 45 14.97 -4.52 0.37
N GLU A 46 14.28 -4.72 1.49
CA GLU A 46 14.54 -5.81 2.43
C GLU A 46 14.33 -7.18 1.74
N PHE A 47 13.20 -7.37 1.05
CA PHE A 47 12.97 -8.62 0.32
C PHE A 47 13.93 -8.81 -0.86
N MET A 48 14.34 -7.73 -1.53
CA MET A 48 15.37 -7.80 -2.57
C MET A 48 16.73 -8.24 -2.01
N ALA A 49 17.10 -7.76 -0.82
CA ALA A 49 18.33 -8.21 -0.15
C ALA A 49 18.28 -9.71 0.19
N ILE A 50 17.09 -10.22 0.60
CA ILE A 50 16.88 -11.66 0.80
C ILE A 50 17.14 -12.43 -0.50
N LEU A 51 16.56 -11.99 -1.62
CA LEU A 51 16.79 -12.63 -2.92
C LEU A 51 18.27 -12.61 -3.34
N GLN A 52 18.95 -11.48 -3.14
CA GLN A 52 20.38 -11.36 -3.42
C GLN A 52 21.23 -12.30 -2.55
N SER A 53 20.87 -12.49 -1.28
CA SER A 53 21.58 -13.43 -0.41
C SER A 53 21.47 -14.89 -0.86
N GLN A 54 20.38 -15.23 -1.56
CA GLN A 54 20.17 -16.54 -2.19
C GLN A 54 20.76 -16.60 -3.61
N GLY A 55 21.38 -15.53 -4.11
CA GLY A 55 22.00 -15.49 -5.43
C GLY A 55 21.02 -15.59 -6.60
N VAL A 56 19.74 -15.24 -6.39
CA VAL A 56 18.70 -15.36 -7.41
C VAL A 56 17.98 -14.04 -7.67
N GLY A 57 17.68 -13.77 -8.94
CA GLY A 57 16.84 -12.64 -9.34
C GLY A 57 15.34 -12.85 -9.08
N LEU A 58 14.51 -11.89 -9.53
CA LEU A 58 13.04 -12.02 -9.52
C LEU A 58 12.51 -13.00 -10.58
N THR A 59 13.23 -13.17 -11.69
CA THR A 59 12.77 -13.91 -12.87
C THR A 59 13.54 -15.21 -13.13
N GLU A 60 14.57 -15.50 -12.35
CA GLU A 60 15.44 -16.64 -12.61
C GLU A 60 14.80 -17.99 -12.29
N SER A 61 15.24 -19.03 -13.00
CA SER A 61 14.76 -20.40 -12.80
C SER A 61 15.12 -20.92 -11.42
N LEU A 62 14.12 -21.51 -10.73
CA LEU A 62 14.30 -22.22 -9.45
C LEU A 62 14.58 -23.72 -9.63
N VAL A 63 14.69 -24.15 -10.89
CA VAL A 63 15.04 -25.52 -11.24
C VAL A 63 16.39 -25.55 -11.94
N ASP A 64 17.10 -26.65 -11.74
CA ASP A 64 18.34 -26.95 -12.45
C ASP A 64 18.09 -27.39 -13.90
N SER A 65 19.16 -27.76 -14.60
CA SER A 65 19.12 -28.23 -16.00
C SER A 65 18.41 -29.57 -16.18
N GLU A 66 18.26 -30.35 -15.12
CA GLU A 66 17.61 -31.66 -15.13
C GLU A 66 16.12 -31.57 -14.72
N GLY A 67 15.66 -30.38 -14.34
CA GLY A 67 14.28 -30.09 -13.96
C GLY A 67 13.97 -30.32 -12.48
N PHE A 68 15.00 -30.50 -11.64
CA PHE A 68 14.82 -30.67 -10.21
C PHE A 68 14.93 -29.33 -9.46
N PRO A 69 14.29 -29.22 -8.28
CA PRO A 69 14.45 -28.07 -7.40
C PRO A 69 15.92 -27.89 -7.03
N ARG A 70 16.46 -26.70 -7.23
CA ARG A 70 17.86 -26.41 -6.95
C ARG A 70 18.14 -26.50 -5.44
N ASN A 71 19.19 -27.23 -5.05
CA ASN A 71 19.49 -27.55 -3.65
C ASN A 71 20.40 -26.53 -2.93
N ASP A 72 20.99 -25.61 -3.67
CA ASP A 72 21.82 -24.50 -3.19
C ASP A 72 21.01 -23.31 -2.64
N ILE A 73 19.70 -23.24 -2.92
CA ILE A 73 18.82 -22.14 -2.52
C ILE A 73 17.61 -22.63 -1.74
N ASP A 74 17.12 -21.79 -0.82
CA ASP A 74 15.81 -22.01 -0.22
C ASP A 74 14.69 -21.53 -1.16
N ILE A 75 14.13 -22.48 -1.91
CA ILE A 75 13.06 -22.21 -2.88
C ILE A 75 11.81 -21.63 -2.21
N ASN A 76 11.48 -22.04 -0.99
CA ASN A 76 10.29 -21.55 -0.30
C ASN A 76 10.47 -20.09 0.10
N LEU A 77 11.65 -19.74 0.61
CA LEU A 77 12.01 -18.37 0.93
C LEU A 77 12.00 -17.49 -0.31
N VAL A 78 12.64 -17.95 -1.40
CA VAL A 78 12.71 -17.21 -2.67
C VAL A 78 11.31 -16.98 -3.25
N ARG A 79 10.46 -18.02 -3.28
CA ARG A 79 9.08 -17.87 -3.78
C ARG A 79 8.28 -16.86 -2.96
N THR A 80 8.41 -16.92 -1.64
CA THR A 80 7.72 -15.99 -0.73
C THR A 80 8.21 -14.56 -0.95
N ALA A 81 9.52 -14.35 -1.00
CA ALA A 81 10.12 -13.04 -1.24
C ALA A 81 9.71 -12.47 -2.62
N ARG A 82 9.77 -13.27 -3.69
CA ARG A 82 9.32 -12.85 -5.03
C ARG A 82 7.85 -12.43 -5.02
N ASN A 83 6.97 -13.25 -4.44
CA ASN A 83 5.56 -12.93 -4.36
C ASN A 83 5.32 -11.62 -3.60
N ARG A 84 5.97 -11.48 -2.43
CA ARG A 84 5.83 -10.27 -1.61
C ARG A 84 6.32 -9.03 -2.33
N ILE A 85 7.45 -9.10 -3.03
CA ILE A 85 7.95 -7.98 -3.85
C ILE A 85 6.94 -7.59 -4.93
N ILE A 86 6.37 -8.57 -5.66
CA ILE A 86 5.39 -8.29 -6.72
C ILE A 86 4.14 -7.60 -6.14
N CYS A 87 3.61 -8.10 -5.02
CA CYS A 87 2.49 -7.47 -4.34
C CYS A 87 2.82 -6.03 -3.92
N LEU A 88 3.94 -5.83 -3.23
CA LEU A 88 4.38 -4.52 -2.77
C LEU A 88 4.62 -3.54 -3.92
N GLN A 89 5.16 -4.00 -5.05
CA GLN A 89 5.34 -3.16 -6.25
C GLN A 89 4.02 -2.74 -6.86
N ASN A 90 3.01 -3.62 -6.86
CA ASN A 90 1.66 -3.28 -7.33
C ASN A 90 1.01 -2.27 -6.39
N ASP A 91 1.14 -2.46 -5.08
CA ASP A 91 0.64 -1.53 -4.06
C ASP A 91 1.31 -0.17 -4.17
N LEU A 92 2.63 -0.15 -4.35
CA LEU A 92 3.40 1.07 -4.57
C LEU A 92 2.93 1.81 -5.81
N ARG A 93 2.69 1.10 -6.92
CA ARG A 93 2.15 1.70 -8.16
C ARG A 93 0.75 2.29 -7.94
N ALA A 94 -0.12 1.61 -7.21
CA ALA A 94 -1.44 2.12 -6.87
C ALA A 94 -1.36 3.36 -5.97
N LEU A 95 -0.45 3.34 -4.99
CA LEU A 95 -0.22 4.47 -4.08
C LEU A 95 0.34 5.69 -4.81
N MET A 96 1.26 5.49 -5.76
CA MET A 96 1.80 6.58 -6.58
C MET A 96 0.71 7.29 -7.40
N ARG A 97 -0.24 6.53 -7.95
CA ARG A 97 -1.41 7.12 -8.64
C ARG A 97 -2.26 7.96 -7.69
N GLN A 98 -2.53 7.47 -6.48
CA GLN A 98 -3.28 8.24 -5.48
C GLN A 98 -2.57 9.54 -5.08
N ILE A 99 -1.23 9.52 -5.01
CA ILE A 99 -0.44 10.73 -4.74
C ILE A 99 -0.61 11.73 -5.89
N GLU A 100 -0.49 11.27 -7.13
CA GLU A 100 -0.66 12.09 -8.33
C GLU A 100 -2.05 12.75 -8.37
N ASP A 101 -3.11 11.97 -8.15
CA ASP A 101 -4.49 12.47 -8.09
C ASP A 101 -4.65 13.54 -6.99
N SER A 102 -4.13 13.27 -5.78
CA SER A 102 -4.23 14.22 -4.65
C SER A 102 -3.50 15.54 -4.90
N LEU A 103 -2.38 15.49 -5.64
CA LEU A 103 -1.64 16.69 -6.02
C LEU A 103 -2.38 17.46 -7.11
N SER A 104 -2.91 16.76 -8.11
CA SER A 104 -3.73 17.36 -9.17
C SER A 104 -4.91 18.13 -8.58
N ASP A 105 -5.66 17.50 -7.66
CA ASP A 105 -6.80 18.11 -6.97
C ASP A 105 -6.40 19.39 -6.21
N TYR A 106 -5.26 19.35 -5.51
CA TYR A 106 -4.72 20.52 -4.81
C TYR A 106 -4.46 21.69 -5.76
N PHE A 107 -3.87 21.42 -6.92
CA PHE A 107 -3.52 22.46 -7.89
C PHE A 107 -4.75 22.98 -8.64
N VAL A 108 -5.69 22.12 -9.04
CA VAL A 108 -6.96 22.53 -9.68
C VAL A 108 -7.79 23.42 -8.75
N ALA A 109 -7.87 23.08 -7.46
CA ALA A 109 -8.53 23.92 -6.47
C ALA A 109 -7.84 25.28 -6.32
N SER A 110 -6.52 25.35 -6.53
CA SER A 110 -5.75 26.60 -6.45
C SER A 110 -5.85 27.50 -7.69
N THR A 111 -6.13 26.92 -8.87
CA THR A 111 -6.25 27.69 -10.13
C THR A 111 -7.63 28.32 -10.32
N ASN A 112 -8.68 27.81 -9.66
CA ASN A 112 -10.05 28.33 -9.77
C ASN A 112 -10.33 29.57 -8.89
N GLU A 113 -9.33 30.05 -8.14
CA GLU A 113 -9.42 31.28 -7.32
C GLU A 113 -8.78 32.51 -8.01
N GLN A 114 -8.51 32.45 -9.32
CA GLN A 114 -7.99 33.59 -10.11
C GLN A 114 -8.98 34.06 -11.18
#